data_AF-A0A0G3IR70-F1
#
_entry.id   AF-A0A0G3IR70-F1
#
_cell.length_a   1.000
_cell.length_b   1.000
_cell.length_c   1.000
_cell.angle_alpha   90.00
_cell.angle_beta   90.00
_cell.angle_gamma   90.00
#
_symmetry.space_group_name_H-M   'P 1'
#
loop_
_entity.id
_entity.type
_entity.pdbx_description
1 polymer ?
#
loop_
_entity_poly.entity_id
_entity_poly.type
_entity_poly.pdbx_seq_one_letter_code
_entity_poly.pdbx_strand_id
1 'polypeptide(L)'
;MALGVGAVAAQGVAWADGSSTGSAASAGSPHANSRSVGHSRVAGAAPVALSRRSSPATAPRALVKTAVTNPHLNVQQDVLSLINTPSVLLTGRPLIGNGANGKPGTGADGENAGWLFGNGGAGGYGATGQKGGNGGAGGLFGGSGGAGGAGGLGGAAGGNGGAGGLFGGVGGTGGSGGLNTAGVGGSGGQGGTSGLFAAGAAGGVGGSGTTGGGTGGAGATGNLFGAGGVGGAGGAATVSGTGGTGGAGGAGGVFAGDGGAGGTGGTSAATGGKGGAGGAAGFFTGNGGPGGDGGAASNGGFGGVGGIAALIGNGGAGGSGGFGVVTDGGGGNGGNAKLIGIGGNGGNGFTAGTNPAGTGGQGGLLLGATGNDGLLFG
;
A
#
# COMPACT_ATOMS: atom_id res chain seq x y z
N MET A 1 29.36 40.56 27.67
CA MET A 1 28.71 40.59 28.99
C MET A 1 28.05 39.24 29.18
N ALA A 2 28.68 38.37 29.97
CA ALA A 2 28.14 37.08 30.34
C ALA A 2 26.99 37.28 31.34
N LEU A 3 26.00 36.39 31.34
CA LEU A 3 25.25 35.97 32.53
C LEU A 3 24.51 34.67 32.19
N GLY A 4 24.88 33.59 32.88
CA GLY A 4 24.10 32.37 32.98
C GLY A 4 23.32 32.32 34.30
N VAL A 5 22.85 31.11 34.62
CA VAL A 5 22.06 30.67 35.80
C VAL A 5 20.54 30.81 35.57
N GLY A 6 19.68 29.80 35.81
CA GLY A 6 19.85 28.47 36.36
C GLY A 6 18.50 27.72 36.32
N ALA A 7 18.54 26.40 36.40
CA ALA A 7 17.36 25.54 36.45
C ALA A 7 16.67 25.61 37.83
N VAL A 8 15.34 25.63 37.83
CA VAL A 8 14.51 25.15 38.95
C VAL A 8 13.40 24.28 38.38
N ALA A 9 13.38 23.02 38.81
CA ALA A 9 12.33 22.06 38.56
C ALA A 9 11.15 22.33 39.51
N ALA A 10 9.93 22.30 38.98
CA ALA A 10 8.71 22.12 39.76
C ALA A 10 7.99 20.87 39.24
N GLN A 11 7.91 19.85 40.10
CA GLN A 11 7.03 18.70 39.92
C GLN A 11 5.60 19.09 40.35
N GLY A 12 4.59 18.67 39.60
CA GLY A 12 3.19 18.87 40.00
C GLY A 12 2.16 18.40 38.98
N VAL A 13 1.82 17.10 39.05
CA VAL A 13 0.52 16.44 38.81
C VAL A 13 -0.24 16.69 37.49
N ALA A 14 -0.39 15.59 36.75
CA ALA A 14 -1.19 15.39 35.55
C ALA A 14 -2.69 15.62 35.73
N TRP A 15 -3.36 16.15 34.69
CA TRP A 15 -4.66 15.69 34.18
C TRP A 15 -4.64 15.80 32.64
N ALA A 16 -5.16 14.77 31.97
CA ALA A 16 -4.99 14.50 30.55
C ALA A 16 -6.24 14.80 29.72
N ASP A 17 -6.07 15.37 28.53
CA ASP A 17 -6.70 15.02 27.23
C ASP A 17 -5.83 15.68 26.13
N GLY A 18 -5.77 15.33 24.85
CA GLY A 18 -6.37 14.30 24.02
C GLY A 18 -6.15 14.70 22.54
N SER A 19 -5.70 13.76 21.70
CA SER A 19 -5.69 13.78 20.21
C SER A 19 -4.55 14.48 19.41
N SER A 20 -3.50 13.68 19.14
CA SER A 20 -2.82 13.37 17.86
C SER A 20 -2.84 14.32 16.64
N THR A 21 -1.65 14.62 16.09
CA THR A 21 -1.12 14.18 14.77
C THR A 21 0.28 14.76 14.53
N GLY A 22 1.17 14.04 13.81
CA GLY A 22 2.34 14.66 13.17
C GLY A 22 3.68 13.93 13.31
N SER A 23 3.99 13.11 12.32
CA SER A 23 5.22 12.35 12.10
C SER A 23 6.46 13.24 11.84
N ALA A 24 7.63 12.84 12.33
CA ALA A 24 8.92 13.15 11.69
C ALA A 24 10.04 12.16 12.11
N ALA A 25 10.39 11.30 11.14
CA ALA A 25 11.73 10.88 10.74
C ALA A 25 12.70 10.14 11.68
N SER A 26 13.33 9.15 11.03
CA SER A 26 14.66 8.57 11.24
C SER A 26 14.80 7.41 12.23
N ALA A 27 15.18 6.24 11.71
CA ALA A 27 15.99 5.28 12.44
C ALA A 27 16.68 4.32 11.46
N GLY A 28 17.94 4.64 11.15
CA GLY A 28 18.91 3.61 10.84
C GLY A 28 19.23 2.82 12.11
N SER A 29 19.43 1.51 11.99
CA SER A 29 20.02 0.68 13.03
C SER A 29 21.49 1.10 13.26
N PRO A 30 22.04 1.04 14.49
CA PRO A 30 22.51 -0.26 14.99
C PRO A 30 22.47 -0.51 16.52
N HIS A 31 22.41 -1.80 16.84
CA HIS A 31 23.05 -2.54 17.94
C HIS A 31 23.04 -2.06 19.42
N ALA A 32 22.55 -3.00 20.24
CA ALA A 32 23.12 -3.54 21.49
C ALA A 32 23.00 -2.73 22.80
N ASN A 33 22.36 -3.36 23.81
CA ASN A 33 23.03 -4.02 24.96
C ASN A 33 21.97 -4.26 26.06
N SER A 34 21.42 -5.48 26.19
CA SER A 34 21.87 -6.58 27.07
C SER A 34 21.36 -6.55 28.52
N ARG A 35 20.69 -7.65 28.90
CA ARG A 35 20.81 -8.39 30.17
C ARG A 35 19.96 -9.67 30.03
N SER A 36 20.40 -10.91 30.27
CA SER A 36 21.69 -11.48 30.65
C SER A 36 21.50 -13.01 30.80
N VAL A 37 22.48 -13.80 30.32
CA VAL A 37 22.99 -15.09 30.88
C VAL A 37 22.10 -16.35 30.69
N GLY A 38 22.60 -17.50 30.21
CA GLY A 38 23.99 -17.84 29.90
C GLY A 38 24.24 -19.20 29.23
N HIS A 39 25.51 -19.35 28.86
CA HIS A 39 26.34 -20.55 28.70
C HIS A 39 25.86 -21.70 27.79
N SER A 40 26.44 -21.76 26.58
CA SER A 40 26.71 -23.02 25.88
C SER A 40 28.12 -22.99 25.29
N ARG A 41 29.03 -23.72 25.92
CA ARG A 41 30.15 -24.39 25.23
C ARG A 41 30.36 -25.73 25.91
N VAL A 42 30.40 -26.80 25.13
CA VAL A 42 31.53 -27.74 24.99
C VAL A 42 31.08 -28.94 24.13
N ALA A 43 31.99 -29.34 23.25
CA ALA A 43 31.91 -30.47 22.33
C ALA A 43 32.03 -31.84 23.05
N GLY A 44 31.60 -32.90 22.37
CA GLY A 44 32.21 -34.23 22.53
C GLY A 44 31.27 -35.43 22.61
N ALA A 45 31.67 -36.49 21.88
CA ALA A 45 31.36 -37.91 22.05
C ALA A 45 30.09 -38.50 21.39
N ALA A 46 30.32 -39.20 20.27
CA ALA A 46 29.70 -40.50 19.99
C ALA A 46 30.62 -41.62 20.55
N PRO A 47 30.30 -42.94 20.52
CA PRO A 47 29.04 -43.64 20.22
C PRO A 47 28.66 -44.71 21.29
N VAL A 48 27.42 -45.23 21.29
CA VAL A 48 27.13 -46.59 21.80
C VAL A 48 26.18 -47.29 20.83
N ALA A 49 26.67 -48.35 20.22
CA ALA A 49 25.89 -49.28 19.43
C ALA A 49 25.29 -50.37 20.33
N LEU A 50 24.01 -50.70 20.15
CA LEU A 50 23.50 -52.03 20.48
C LEU A 50 22.55 -52.50 19.36
N SER A 51 23.04 -53.51 18.66
CA SER A 51 22.37 -54.25 17.58
C SER A 51 21.36 -55.25 18.14
N ARG A 52 20.14 -55.31 17.57
CA ARG A 52 19.45 -56.59 17.26
C ARG A 52 18.20 -56.43 16.37
N ARG A 53 18.39 -56.88 15.13
CA ARG A 53 17.58 -57.81 14.30
C ARG A 53 16.09 -57.50 13.98
N SER A 54 15.85 -57.46 12.68
CA SER A 54 14.64 -57.44 11.85
C SER A 54 13.47 -58.38 12.22
N SER A 55 12.23 -57.88 12.09
CA SER A 55 11.24 -58.30 11.05
C SER A 55 9.86 -57.59 11.19
N PRO A 56 9.00 -57.59 10.15
CA PRO A 56 8.15 -56.45 9.77
C PRO A 56 6.69 -56.55 10.25
N ALA A 57 6.08 -55.41 10.60
CA ALA A 57 4.62 -55.23 10.61
C ALA A 57 4.26 -53.73 10.74
N THR A 58 3.57 -53.21 9.72
CA THR A 58 2.51 -52.17 9.77
C THR A 58 2.80 -50.85 10.54
N ALA A 59 2.95 -49.74 9.81
CA ALA A 59 2.92 -48.37 10.36
C ALA A 59 1.56 -48.03 11.00
N PRO A 60 1.41 -46.96 11.85
CA PRO A 60 2.41 -46.04 12.40
C PRO A 60 2.26 -45.86 13.94
N ARG A 61 3.28 -46.22 14.72
CA ARG A 61 3.43 -45.77 16.12
C ARG A 61 4.76 -45.03 16.26
N ALA A 62 4.80 -43.82 15.73
CA ALA A 62 5.84 -42.85 16.02
C ALA A 62 5.20 -41.49 16.40
N LEU A 63 4.16 -41.56 17.23
CA LEU A 63 3.80 -40.47 18.12
C LEU A 63 4.74 -40.58 19.32
N VAL A 64 5.25 -39.44 19.79
CA VAL A 64 5.99 -39.29 21.06
C VAL A 64 7.47 -39.70 21.03
N LYS A 65 8.30 -38.93 20.32
CA LYS A 65 9.63 -38.57 20.86
C LYS A 65 10.14 -37.30 20.20
N THR A 66 9.81 -36.16 20.80
CA THR A 66 10.56 -34.89 20.94
C THR A 66 9.55 -33.79 21.27
N ALA A 67 8.90 -33.89 22.44
CA ALA A 67 7.98 -32.89 22.96
C ALA A 67 8.46 -32.45 24.35
N VAL A 68 9.70 -31.97 24.44
CA VAL A 68 10.23 -31.39 25.69
C VAL A 68 10.93 -30.07 25.37
N THR A 69 10.26 -29.23 24.59
CA THR A 69 10.68 -27.83 24.49
C THR A 69 9.53 -26.82 24.43
N ASN A 70 8.25 -27.23 24.39
CA ASN A 70 7.07 -26.41 24.72
C ASN A 70 5.77 -27.28 24.58
N PRO A 71 5.35 -28.03 25.60
CA PRO A 71 4.20 -28.95 25.47
C PRO A 71 2.91 -28.23 25.05
N HIS A 72 2.74 -26.95 25.43
CA HIS A 72 1.58 -26.14 25.05
C HIS A 72 1.56 -25.74 23.57
N LEU A 73 2.72 -25.61 22.92
CA LEU A 73 2.81 -25.22 21.50
C LEU A 73 2.41 -26.40 20.60
N ASN A 74 2.75 -27.62 21.03
CA ASN A 74 2.37 -28.85 20.35
C ASN A 74 0.86 -29.11 20.44
N VAL A 75 0.25 -28.91 21.62
CA VAL A 75 -1.21 -29.08 21.78
C VAL A 75 -1.99 -28.08 20.92
N GLN A 76 -1.54 -26.83 20.80
CA GLN A 76 -2.21 -25.83 19.95
C GLN A 76 -2.17 -26.20 18.47
N GLN A 77 -1.02 -26.68 17.98
CA GLN A 77 -0.87 -27.12 16.59
C GLN A 77 -1.62 -28.43 16.32
N ASP A 78 -1.67 -29.34 17.29
CA ASP A 78 -2.45 -30.58 17.19
C ASP A 78 -3.95 -30.28 17.09
N VAL A 79 -4.45 -29.34 17.91
CA VAL A 79 -5.85 -28.89 17.86
C VAL A 79 -6.16 -28.20 16.53
N LEU A 80 -5.31 -27.29 16.06
CA LEU A 80 -5.49 -26.64 14.74
C LEU A 80 -5.44 -27.67 13.60
N SER A 81 -4.55 -28.66 13.68
CA SER A 81 -4.47 -29.74 12.71
C SER A 81 -5.75 -30.56 12.70
N LEU A 82 -6.29 -30.92 13.87
CA LEU A 82 -7.56 -31.63 13.99
C LEU A 82 -8.72 -30.82 13.39
N ILE A 83 -8.79 -29.52 13.68
CA ILE A 83 -9.81 -28.61 13.14
C ILE A 83 -9.70 -28.48 11.61
N ASN A 84 -8.47 -28.37 11.08
CA ASN A 84 -8.23 -28.20 9.65
C ASN A 84 -8.29 -29.50 8.85
N THR A 85 -8.14 -30.67 9.48
CA THR A 85 -8.06 -31.97 8.77
C THR A 85 -9.25 -32.20 7.83
N PRO A 86 -10.51 -32.01 8.24
CA PRO A 86 -11.64 -32.20 7.34
C PRO A 86 -11.60 -31.26 6.12
N SER A 87 -11.26 -29.99 6.31
CA SER A 87 -11.23 -29.03 5.20
C SER A 87 -10.04 -29.24 4.26
N VAL A 88 -8.89 -29.61 4.80
CA VAL A 88 -7.71 -29.95 3.99
C VAL A 88 -8.00 -31.19 3.14
N LEU A 89 -8.66 -32.21 3.70
CA LEU A 89 -9.07 -33.40 2.94
C LEU A 89 -10.10 -33.07 1.85
N LEU A 90 -11.04 -32.16 2.11
CA LEU A 90 -12.14 -31.86 1.18
C LEU A 90 -11.79 -30.80 0.13
N THR A 91 -10.99 -29.80 0.48
CA THR A 91 -10.74 -28.62 -0.36
C THR A 91 -9.27 -28.32 -0.59
N GLY A 92 -8.34 -29.09 0.02
CA GLY A 92 -6.91 -28.79 -0.03
C GLY A 92 -6.49 -27.52 0.72
N ARG A 93 -7.37 -26.93 1.55
CA ARG A 93 -7.12 -25.65 2.23
C ARG A 93 -7.58 -25.70 3.69
N PRO A 94 -6.80 -25.13 4.64
CA PRO A 94 -7.23 -25.08 6.03
C PRO A 94 -8.44 -24.16 6.23
N LEU A 95 -9.21 -24.38 7.29
CA LEU A 95 -10.21 -23.41 7.76
C LEU A 95 -9.53 -22.22 8.42
N ILE A 96 -8.50 -22.49 9.21
CA ILE A 96 -7.78 -21.53 10.02
C ILE A 96 -6.29 -21.64 9.70
N GLY A 97 -5.69 -20.57 9.21
CA GLY A 97 -4.25 -20.53 8.97
C GLY A 97 -3.85 -19.34 8.13
N ASN A 98 -2.66 -18.81 8.35
CA ASN A 98 -2.10 -17.81 7.47
C ASN A 98 -1.63 -18.46 6.17
N GLY A 99 -1.69 -17.71 5.07
CA GLY A 99 -1.07 -18.09 3.82
C GLY A 99 0.45 -17.97 3.89
N ALA A 100 1.17 -18.88 3.25
CA ALA A 100 2.62 -18.79 3.13
C ALA A 100 3.02 -17.64 2.19
N ASN A 101 4.10 -16.95 2.52
CA ASN A 101 4.66 -15.94 1.63
C ASN A 101 5.23 -16.58 0.36
N GLY A 102 5.06 -15.89 -0.76
CA GLY A 102 5.69 -16.25 -2.01
C GLY A 102 7.22 -16.22 -1.89
N LYS A 103 7.88 -17.14 -2.58
CA LYS A 103 9.33 -17.28 -2.51
C LYS A 103 10.04 -15.99 -3.01
N PRO A 104 10.93 -15.40 -2.19
CA PRO A 104 11.77 -14.27 -2.61
C PRO A 104 12.55 -14.53 -3.88
N GLY A 105 12.60 -13.56 -4.78
CA GLY A 105 13.37 -13.61 -6.02
C GLY A 105 12.78 -14.49 -7.12
N THR A 106 11.57 -15.04 -6.95
CA THR A 106 10.92 -15.83 -8.01
C THR A 106 9.68 -15.15 -8.57
N GLY A 107 9.20 -14.06 -7.96
CA GLY A 107 7.91 -13.48 -8.32
C GLY A 107 6.72 -14.39 -8.00
N ALA A 108 6.92 -15.38 -7.11
CA ALA A 108 5.87 -16.31 -6.73
C ALA A 108 4.81 -15.58 -5.90
N ASP A 109 3.54 -15.86 -6.18
CA ASP A 109 2.43 -15.29 -5.44
C ASP A 109 2.45 -15.82 -3.98
N GLY A 110 1.95 -15.00 -3.06
CA GLY A 110 1.65 -15.43 -1.70
C GLY A 110 0.41 -16.31 -1.69
N GLU A 111 0.41 -17.33 -0.84
CA GLU A 111 -0.73 -18.22 -0.71
C GLU A 111 -1.87 -17.52 0.02
N ASN A 112 -3.09 -17.96 -0.26
CA ASN A 112 -4.26 -17.50 0.47
C ASN A 112 -4.25 -18.05 1.90
N ALA A 113 -4.83 -17.29 2.82
CA ALA A 113 -5.17 -17.79 4.14
C ALA A 113 -6.18 -18.95 4.09
N GLY A 114 -6.39 -19.55 5.25
CA GLY A 114 -7.51 -20.45 5.51
C GLY A 114 -8.84 -19.80 5.19
N TRP A 115 -9.88 -20.62 4.98
CA TRP A 115 -11.19 -20.15 4.54
C TRP A 115 -11.80 -19.10 5.48
N LEU A 116 -11.68 -19.30 6.79
CA LEU A 116 -12.38 -18.50 7.79
C LEU A 116 -11.47 -17.47 8.43
N PHE A 117 -10.30 -17.89 8.90
CA PHE A 117 -9.38 -17.03 9.65
C PHE A 117 -7.95 -17.17 9.15
N GLY A 118 -7.22 -16.07 9.21
CA GLY A 118 -5.81 -15.97 8.87
C GLY A 118 -5.54 -14.87 7.84
N ASN A 119 -4.29 -14.45 7.79
CA ASN A 119 -3.81 -13.43 6.86
C ASN A 119 -3.24 -14.09 5.61
N GLY A 120 -3.47 -13.48 4.45
CA GLY A 120 -2.85 -13.92 3.20
C GLY A 120 -1.34 -13.70 3.21
N GLY A 121 -0.60 -14.56 2.52
CA GLY A 121 0.83 -14.45 2.40
C GLY A 121 1.25 -13.29 1.50
N ALA A 122 2.36 -12.64 1.79
CA ALA A 122 2.93 -11.63 0.91
C ALA A 122 3.46 -12.27 -0.39
N GLY A 123 3.32 -11.57 -1.51
CA GLY A 123 3.95 -11.97 -2.77
C GLY A 123 5.47 -11.85 -2.72
N GLY A 124 6.17 -12.82 -3.29
CA GLY A 124 7.63 -12.77 -3.42
C GLY A 124 8.06 -11.72 -4.45
N TYR A 125 9.16 -10.99 -4.20
CA TYR A 125 9.70 -10.10 -5.22
C TYR A 125 10.22 -10.89 -6.44
N GLY A 126 10.19 -10.27 -7.62
CA GLY A 126 10.68 -10.85 -8.86
C GLY A 126 12.20 -10.87 -8.98
N ALA A 127 12.76 -11.91 -9.62
CA ALA A 127 14.10 -11.85 -10.20
C ALA A 127 14.12 -10.89 -11.41
N THR A 128 15.29 -10.60 -11.95
CA THR A 128 15.43 -9.84 -13.20
C THR A 128 14.49 -10.36 -14.29
N GLY A 129 13.72 -9.46 -14.89
CA GLY A 129 12.72 -9.72 -15.92
C GLY A 129 11.40 -10.29 -15.41
N GLN A 130 11.28 -10.62 -14.12
CA GLN A 130 10.10 -11.27 -13.56
C GLN A 130 9.25 -10.31 -12.73
N LYS A 131 7.92 -10.42 -12.90
CA LYS A 131 6.97 -9.66 -12.09
C LYS A 131 7.12 -9.99 -10.61
N GLY A 132 6.69 -9.07 -9.75
CA GLY A 132 6.42 -9.39 -8.36
C GLY A 132 5.22 -10.33 -8.23
N GLY A 133 5.26 -11.23 -7.26
CA GLY A 133 4.13 -12.10 -6.94
C GLY A 133 2.97 -11.31 -6.37
N ASN A 134 1.74 -11.73 -6.64
CA ASN A 134 0.57 -11.15 -5.99
C ASN A 134 0.55 -11.54 -4.51
N GLY A 135 -0.04 -10.71 -3.67
CA GLY A 135 -0.37 -11.09 -2.30
C GLY A 135 -1.55 -12.06 -2.27
N GLY A 136 -1.54 -12.99 -1.32
CA GLY A 136 -2.63 -13.91 -1.08
C GLY A 136 -3.82 -13.24 -0.39
N ALA A 137 -5.00 -13.81 -0.55
CA ALA A 137 -6.22 -13.33 0.11
C ALA A 137 -6.24 -13.70 1.60
N GLY A 138 -6.79 -12.81 2.44
CA GLY A 138 -7.11 -13.08 3.84
C GLY A 138 -8.36 -13.97 4.01
N GLY A 139 -8.49 -14.60 5.18
CA GLY A 139 -9.65 -15.42 5.54
C GLY A 139 -10.90 -14.58 5.77
N LEU A 140 -12.07 -15.18 5.60
CA LEU A 140 -13.37 -14.50 5.57
C LEU A 140 -13.62 -13.50 6.73
N PHE A 141 -13.19 -13.87 7.94
CA PHE A 141 -13.39 -13.10 9.16
C PHE A 141 -12.09 -12.44 9.61
N GLY A 142 -11.95 -11.15 9.30
CA GLY A 142 -10.84 -10.32 9.78
C GLY A 142 -9.47 -10.58 9.15
N GLY A 143 -9.32 -11.51 8.21
CA GLY A 143 -8.02 -11.80 7.60
C GLY A 143 -7.51 -10.65 6.73
N SER A 144 -6.28 -10.19 6.94
CA SER A 144 -5.67 -9.20 6.04
C SER A 144 -5.19 -9.88 4.74
N GLY A 145 -5.32 -9.19 3.61
CA GLY A 145 -4.65 -9.59 2.38
C GLY A 145 -3.15 -9.38 2.47
N GLY A 146 -2.38 -10.24 1.80
CA GLY A 146 -0.93 -10.10 1.71
C GLY A 146 -0.52 -8.94 0.80
N ALA A 147 0.62 -8.31 1.08
CA ALA A 147 1.16 -7.30 0.17
C ALA A 147 1.62 -7.93 -1.16
N GLY A 148 1.52 -7.19 -2.26
CA GLY A 148 2.13 -7.56 -3.53
C GLY A 148 3.66 -7.45 -3.48
N GLY A 149 4.35 -8.38 -4.11
CA GLY A 149 5.80 -8.39 -4.23
C GLY A 149 6.30 -7.32 -5.20
N ALA A 150 7.51 -6.82 -5.01
CA ALA A 150 8.14 -5.90 -5.95
C ALA A 150 8.47 -6.58 -7.29
N GLY A 151 8.35 -5.84 -8.39
CA GLY A 151 8.85 -6.25 -9.69
C GLY A 151 10.37 -6.34 -9.70
N GLY A 152 10.92 -7.34 -10.38
CA GLY A 152 12.36 -7.47 -10.53
C GLY A 152 12.99 -6.44 -11.48
N LEU A 153 14.32 -6.41 -11.50
CA LEU A 153 15.09 -5.55 -12.41
C LEU A 153 14.70 -5.79 -13.87
N GLY A 154 14.96 -4.81 -14.74
CA GLY A 154 14.55 -4.86 -16.16
C GLY A 154 13.12 -4.39 -16.41
N GLY A 155 12.55 -3.64 -15.47
CA GLY A 155 11.24 -3.00 -15.66
C GLY A 155 10.04 -3.93 -15.48
N ALA A 156 10.18 -5.00 -14.70
CA ALA A 156 9.05 -5.90 -14.45
C ALA A 156 8.02 -5.26 -13.52
N ALA A 157 6.74 -5.59 -13.70
CA ALA A 157 5.66 -5.03 -12.88
C ALA A 157 5.71 -5.52 -11.43
N GLY A 158 5.24 -4.68 -10.50
CA GLY A 158 4.90 -5.09 -9.14
C GLY A 158 3.68 -6.01 -9.11
N GLY A 159 3.61 -6.90 -8.13
CA GLY A 159 2.46 -7.75 -7.90
C GLY A 159 1.31 -6.99 -7.24
N ASN A 160 0.08 -7.43 -7.46
CA ASN A 160 -1.07 -6.83 -6.81
C ASN A 160 -1.14 -7.20 -5.33
N GLY A 161 -1.71 -6.33 -4.51
CA GLY A 161 -2.09 -6.68 -3.15
C GLY A 161 -3.21 -7.72 -3.11
N GLY A 162 -3.17 -8.60 -2.11
CA GLY A 162 -4.21 -9.60 -1.88
C GLY A 162 -5.47 -8.99 -1.28
N ALA A 163 -6.61 -9.62 -1.52
CA ALA A 163 -7.87 -9.18 -0.92
C ALA A 163 -7.90 -9.43 0.60
N GLY A 164 -8.49 -8.51 1.36
CA GLY A 164 -8.86 -8.75 2.76
C GLY A 164 -10.10 -9.62 2.87
N GLY A 165 -10.30 -10.22 4.05
CA GLY A 165 -11.51 -10.90 4.45
C GLY A 165 -12.73 -9.99 4.45
N LEU A 166 -13.88 -10.55 4.05
CA LEU A 166 -15.13 -9.81 3.91
C LEU A 166 -15.53 -9.06 5.19
N PHE A 167 -15.42 -9.71 6.34
CA PHE A 167 -15.86 -9.19 7.64
C PHE A 167 -14.68 -8.65 8.45
N GLY A 168 -14.11 -7.53 7.99
CA GLY A 168 -13.11 -6.76 8.74
C GLY A 168 -11.66 -6.96 8.30
N GLY A 169 -11.41 -7.67 7.21
CA GLY A 169 -10.07 -7.76 6.63
C GLY A 169 -9.69 -6.48 5.87
N VAL A 170 -8.42 -6.09 5.94
CA VAL A 170 -7.85 -5.03 5.10
C VAL A 170 -7.18 -5.66 3.88
N GLY A 171 -7.29 -5.04 2.71
CA GLY A 171 -6.54 -5.46 1.53
C GLY A 171 -5.04 -5.21 1.70
N GLY A 172 -4.22 -5.99 1.00
CA GLY A 172 -2.78 -5.77 0.94
C GLY A 172 -2.42 -4.61 -0.01
N THR A 173 -1.31 -3.93 0.23
CA THR A 173 -0.81 -2.91 -0.69
C THR A 173 -0.27 -3.52 -1.98
N GLY A 174 -0.36 -2.79 -3.08
CA GLY A 174 0.31 -3.15 -4.33
C GLY A 174 1.84 -3.11 -4.19
N GLY A 175 2.53 -4.00 -4.88
CA GLY A 175 3.99 -4.05 -4.93
C GLY A 175 4.57 -2.96 -5.84
N SER A 176 5.79 -2.51 -5.57
CA SER A 176 6.46 -1.53 -6.43
C SER A 176 6.85 -2.14 -7.77
N GLY A 177 6.82 -1.34 -8.84
CA GLY A 177 7.41 -1.70 -10.12
C GLY A 177 8.93 -1.79 -10.08
N GLY A 178 9.51 -2.62 -10.94
CA GLY A 178 10.94 -2.87 -11.01
C GLY A 178 11.73 -1.76 -11.72
N LEU A 179 12.97 -1.55 -11.29
CA LEU A 179 13.91 -0.65 -11.95
C LEU A 179 14.31 -1.17 -13.34
N ASN A 180 14.44 -0.29 -14.32
CA ASN A 180 15.03 -0.61 -15.62
C ASN A 180 16.18 0.33 -15.98
N THR A 181 17.41 -0.19 -16.07
CA THR A 181 18.59 0.61 -16.41
C THR A 181 18.79 0.78 -17.92
N ALA A 182 17.94 0.17 -18.75
CA ALA A 182 18.06 0.19 -20.21
C ALA A 182 16.72 0.41 -20.93
N GLY A 183 15.68 0.83 -20.20
CA GLY A 183 14.34 0.94 -20.74
C GLY A 183 13.36 1.58 -19.75
N VAL A 184 12.08 1.29 -19.95
CA VAL A 184 10.99 1.80 -19.10
C VAL A 184 10.94 1.04 -17.78
N GLY A 185 10.73 1.74 -16.68
CA GLY A 185 10.49 1.13 -15.37
C GLY A 185 9.18 0.36 -15.32
N GLY A 186 9.08 -0.62 -14.43
CA GLY A 186 7.89 -1.46 -14.32
C GLY A 186 6.72 -0.71 -13.67
N SER A 187 5.49 -1.08 -13.99
CA SER A 187 4.32 -0.51 -13.30
C SER A 187 4.24 -0.99 -11.85
N GLY A 188 3.72 -0.16 -10.96
CA GLY A 188 3.29 -0.58 -9.62
C GLY A 188 2.07 -1.49 -9.69
N GLY A 189 1.95 -2.41 -8.74
CA GLY A 189 0.79 -3.28 -8.58
C GLY A 189 -0.40 -2.55 -7.98
N GLN A 190 -1.61 -3.06 -8.23
CA GLN A 190 -2.82 -2.48 -7.64
C GLN A 190 -2.93 -2.82 -6.15
N GLY A 191 -3.58 -1.95 -5.38
CA GLY A 191 -4.01 -2.28 -4.03
C GLY A 191 -5.04 -3.42 -4.03
N GLY A 192 -4.98 -4.27 -3.02
CA GLY A 192 -5.97 -5.33 -2.80
C GLY A 192 -7.28 -4.79 -2.27
N THR A 193 -8.39 -5.42 -2.66
CA THR A 193 -9.72 -5.06 -2.16
C THR A 193 -9.83 -5.35 -0.67
N SER A 194 -10.34 -4.40 0.11
CA SER A 194 -10.57 -4.61 1.54
C SER A 194 -11.91 -5.33 1.81
N GLY A 195 -12.22 -5.61 3.07
CA GLY A 195 -13.53 -6.06 3.50
C GLY A 195 -14.57 -4.94 3.47
N LEU A 196 -15.82 -5.27 3.83
CA LEU A 196 -16.99 -4.40 3.66
C LEU A 196 -16.83 -3.01 4.30
N PHE A 197 -16.15 -2.95 5.44
CA PHE A 197 -16.03 -1.75 6.27
C PHE A 197 -14.64 -1.12 6.27
N ALA A 198 -13.66 -1.77 5.64
CA ALA A 198 -12.27 -1.35 5.69
C ALA A 198 -11.94 -0.45 4.49
N ALA A 199 -11.07 0.54 4.72
CA ALA A 199 -10.55 1.40 3.66
C ALA A 199 -9.79 0.56 2.61
N GLY A 200 -9.89 0.95 1.35
CA GLY A 200 -9.17 0.31 0.25
C GLY A 200 -7.65 0.40 0.44
N ALA A 201 -6.93 -0.63 0.02
CA ALA A 201 -5.48 -0.64 0.12
C ALA A 201 -4.83 0.26 -0.94
N ALA A 202 -3.62 0.76 -0.62
CA ALA A 202 -2.85 1.59 -1.53
C ALA A 202 -2.31 0.82 -2.74
N GLY A 203 -2.22 1.51 -3.88
CA GLY A 203 -1.46 1.04 -5.03
C GLY A 203 0.05 1.15 -4.83
N GLY A 204 0.80 0.30 -5.53
CA GLY A 204 2.26 0.29 -5.51
C GLY A 204 2.85 1.42 -6.36
N VAL A 205 4.04 1.88 -6.00
CA VAL A 205 4.76 2.89 -6.79
C VAL A 205 5.28 2.29 -8.12
N GLY A 206 5.34 3.09 -9.17
CA GLY A 206 6.00 2.74 -10.42
C GLY A 206 7.52 2.68 -10.26
N GLY A 207 8.15 1.76 -10.99
CA GLY A 207 9.60 1.60 -11.04
C GLY A 207 10.25 2.71 -11.87
N SER A 208 11.50 3.05 -11.54
CA SER A 208 12.27 4.00 -12.35
C SER A 208 12.78 3.35 -13.63
N GLY A 209 12.96 4.13 -14.69
CA GLY A 209 13.58 3.68 -15.94
C GLY A 209 14.51 4.72 -16.55
N THR A 210 15.29 4.35 -17.56
CA THR A 210 16.14 5.30 -18.29
C THR A 210 15.40 5.98 -19.44
N THR A 211 14.50 5.26 -20.10
CA THR A 211 13.70 5.77 -21.24
C THR A 211 12.25 6.13 -20.87
N GLY A 212 11.85 5.85 -19.63
CA GLY A 212 10.53 6.15 -19.12
C GLY A 212 10.32 5.61 -17.70
N GLY A 213 9.50 6.29 -16.91
CA GLY A 213 9.08 5.80 -15.61
C GLY A 213 7.90 4.83 -15.73
N GLY A 214 7.85 3.84 -14.85
CA GLY A 214 6.70 2.96 -14.74
C GLY A 214 5.50 3.68 -14.11
N THR A 215 4.28 3.31 -14.49
CA THR A 215 3.08 3.90 -13.91
C THR A 215 2.89 3.47 -12.45
N GLY A 216 2.34 4.33 -11.60
CA GLY A 216 1.85 3.94 -10.29
C GLY A 216 0.63 3.03 -10.39
N GLY A 217 0.48 2.13 -9.42
CA GLY A 217 -0.68 1.24 -9.31
C GLY A 217 -1.89 1.96 -8.74
N ALA A 218 -3.09 1.53 -9.12
CA ALA A 218 -4.32 2.09 -8.57
C ALA A 218 -4.53 1.69 -7.11
N GLY A 219 -5.12 2.59 -6.32
CA GLY A 219 -5.67 2.25 -5.01
C GLY A 219 -6.96 1.44 -5.13
N ALA A 220 -7.24 0.58 -4.15
CA ALA A 220 -8.44 -0.25 -4.13
C ALA A 220 -9.69 0.53 -3.69
N THR A 221 -10.87 0.03 -4.00
CA THR A 221 -12.13 0.64 -3.55
C THR A 221 -12.39 0.40 -2.05
N GLY A 222 -13.15 1.30 -1.41
CA GLY A 222 -13.58 1.23 -0.01
C GLY A 222 -14.83 0.37 0.27
N ASN A 223 -15.28 -0.42 -0.70
CA ASN A 223 -16.45 -1.31 -0.62
C ASN A 223 -17.76 -0.65 -0.16
N LEU A 224 -18.24 -0.84 1.08
CA LEU A 224 -19.57 -0.38 1.48
C LEU A 224 -19.48 0.93 2.25
N PHE A 225 -18.50 1.03 3.16
CA PHE A 225 -18.34 2.17 4.07
C PHE A 225 -16.90 2.70 4.17
N GLY A 226 -15.91 2.00 3.60
CA GLY A 226 -14.51 2.38 3.69
C GLY A 226 -14.17 3.54 2.76
N ALA A 227 -13.10 4.27 3.06
CA ALA A 227 -12.49 5.19 2.10
C ALA A 227 -11.80 4.42 0.98
N GLY A 228 -11.63 5.04 -0.18
CA GLY A 228 -10.81 4.50 -1.25
C GLY A 228 -9.32 4.54 -0.91
N GLY A 229 -8.57 3.57 -1.42
CA GLY A 229 -7.12 3.50 -1.27
C GLY A 229 -6.42 4.56 -2.11
N VAL A 230 -5.25 5.01 -1.66
CA VAL A 230 -4.43 5.96 -2.44
C VAL A 230 -3.80 5.29 -3.66
N GLY A 231 -3.71 6.02 -4.76
CA GLY A 231 -2.93 5.61 -5.92
C GLY A 231 -1.43 5.69 -5.64
N GLY A 232 -0.64 4.79 -6.23
CA GLY A 232 0.81 4.82 -6.15
C GLY A 232 1.42 5.93 -7.00
N ALA A 233 2.56 6.47 -6.61
CA ALA A 233 3.30 7.42 -7.44
C ALA A 233 3.83 6.77 -8.72
N GLY A 234 3.96 7.54 -9.80
CA GLY A 234 4.70 7.14 -10.99
C GLY A 234 6.21 7.12 -10.76
N GLY A 235 6.92 6.24 -11.47
CA GLY A 235 8.37 6.13 -11.41
C GLY A 235 9.09 7.22 -12.20
N ALA A 236 10.37 7.47 -11.89
CA ALA A 236 11.16 8.48 -12.59
C ALA A 236 11.73 7.96 -13.93
N ALA A 237 12.01 8.87 -14.86
CA ALA A 237 12.82 8.60 -16.05
C ALA A 237 14.15 9.40 -16.00
N THR A 238 15.30 8.73 -16.08
CA THR A 238 16.59 9.36 -15.73
C THR A 238 17.39 9.96 -16.88
N VAL A 239 17.08 9.64 -18.15
CA VAL A 239 17.88 10.12 -19.30
C VAL A 239 17.00 10.73 -20.39
N SER A 240 16.15 9.93 -21.01
CA SER A 240 15.25 10.36 -22.09
C SER A 240 13.84 9.83 -21.79
N GLY A 241 12.81 10.55 -22.23
CA GLY A 241 11.43 10.08 -22.13
C GLY A 241 10.67 10.54 -20.89
N THR A 242 9.51 9.91 -20.70
CA THR A 242 8.43 10.45 -19.86
C THR A 242 8.48 9.84 -18.47
N GLY A 243 8.31 10.67 -17.44
CA GLY A 243 8.06 10.17 -16.08
C GLY A 243 6.78 9.33 -16.07
N GLY A 244 6.72 8.34 -15.19
CA GLY A 244 5.56 7.46 -15.07
C GLY A 244 4.34 8.24 -14.60
N THR A 245 3.14 7.88 -15.05
CA THR A 245 1.92 8.50 -14.52
C THR A 245 1.66 8.02 -13.09
N GLY A 246 1.12 8.88 -12.23
CA GLY A 246 0.57 8.46 -10.96
C GLY A 246 -0.64 7.53 -11.13
N GLY A 247 -0.80 6.60 -10.20
CA GLY A 247 -1.96 5.71 -10.14
C GLY A 247 -3.21 6.45 -9.68
N ALA A 248 -4.38 6.02 -10.14
CA ALA A 248 -5.64 6.58 -9.67
C ALA A 248 -5.89 6.21 -8.20
N GLY A 249 -6.52 7.12 -7.45
CA GLY A 249 -7.12 6.80 -6.17
C GLY A 249 -8.33 5.90 -6.34
N GLY A 250 -8.55 4.99 -5.38
CA GLY A 250 -9.71 4.13 -5.35
C GLY A 250 -10.98 4.89 -5.00
N ALA A 251 -12.13 4.40 -5.44
CA ALA A 251 -13.41 4.97 -5.03
C ALA A 251 -13.70 4.68 -3.55
N GLY A 252 -14.38 5.60 -2.86
CA GLY A 252 -14.98 5.36 -1.55
C GLY A 252 -16.07 4.30 -1.59
N GLY A 253 -16.55 3.90 -0.42
CA GLY A 253 -17.57 2.86 -0.28
C GLY A 253 -18.93 3.28 -0.83
N VAL A 254 -19.72 2.32 -1.32
CA VAL A 254 -21.00 2.55 -2.00
C VAL A 254 -21.94 3.44 -1.19
N PHE A 255 -22.05 3.23 0.12
CA PHE A 255 -22.95 4.02 0.97
C PHE A 255 -22.27 5.25 1.54
N ALA A 256 -21.04 5.09 2.02
CA ALA A 256 -20.24 6.17 2.55
C ALA A 256 -18.76 5.89 2.35
N GLY A 257 -17.97 6.96 2.33
CA GLY A 257 -16.52 6.87 2.29
C GLY A 257 -15.92 7.89 1.36
N ASP A 258 -14.78 8.44 1.76
CA ASP A 258 -14.04 9.38 0.93
C ASP A 258 -13.39 8.64 -0.25
N GLY A 259 -13.21 9.33 -1.36
CA GLY A 259 -12.36 8.84 -2.44
C GLY A 259 -10.89 8.86 -2.04
N GLY A 260 -10.12 7.91 -2.54
CA GLY A 260 -8.67 7.86 -2.33
C GLY A 260 -7.95 8.95 -3.12
N ALA A 261 -6.83 9.44 -2.62
CA ALA A 261 -5.98 10.37 -3.36
C ALA A 261 -5.36 9.71 -4.61
N GLY A 262 -5.23 10.46 -5.70
CA GLY A 262 -4.41 10.07 -6.83
C GLY A 262 -2.91 10.13 -6.48
N GLY A 263 -2.12 9.26 -7.11
CA GLY A 263 -0.67 9.27 -6.96
C GLY A 263 -0.01 10.40 -7.74
N THR A 264 1.15 10.87 -7.31
CA THR A 264 1.91 11.88 -8.05
C THR A 264 2.52 11.30 -9.33
N GLY A 265 2.69 12.13 -10.36
CA GLY A 265 3.46 11.79 -11.55
C GLY A 265 4.96 11.71 -11.25
N GLY A 266 5.66 10.85 -11.99
CA GLY A 266 7.10 10.67 -11.88
C GLY A 266 7.89 11.80 -12.54
N THR A 267 9.08 12.07 -12.05
CA THR A 267 9.98 13.08 -12.62
C THR A 267 10.69 12.57 -13.86
N SER A 268 11.16 13.48 -14.73
CA SER A 268 12.09 13.11 -15.80
C SER A 268 12.96 14.25 -16.28
N ALA A 269 13.89 13.97 -17.19
CA ALA A 269 14.62 15.00 -17.92
C ALA A 269 13.77 15.65 -19.04
N ALA A 270 12.94 14.88 -19.75
CA ALA A 270 12.19 15.36 -20.91
C ALA A 270 10.77 15.80 -20.56
N THR A 271 9.87 14.85 -20.27
CA THR A 271 8.46 15.16 -19.93
C THR A 271 8.06 14.53 -18.61
N GLY A 272 7.51 15.32 -17.69
CA GLY A 272 7.04 14.85 -16.40
C GLY A 272 5.84 13.93 -16.54
N GLY A 273 5.72 12.95 -15.65
CA GLY A 273 4.55 12.09 -15.57
C GLY A 273 3.31 12.87 -15.13
N LYS A 274 2.14 12.49 -15.63
CA LYS A 274 0.88 13.07 -15.14
C LYS A 274 0.58 12.58 -13.73
N GLY A 275 -0.03 13.42 -12.91
CA GLY A 275 -0.65 13.01 -11.67
C GLY A 275 -1.86 12.10 -11.91
N GLY A 276 -2.12 11.20 -10.97
CA GLY A 276 -3.26 10.31 -10.98
C GLY A 276 -4.55 11.03 -10.59
N ALA A 277 -5.68 10.58 -11.11
CA ALA A 277 -6.98 11.10 -10.69
C ALA A 277 -7.29 10.70 -9.23
N GLY A 278 -7.93 11.59 -8.50
CA GLY A 278 -8.55 11.27 -7.21
C GLY A 278 -9.78 10.37 -7.40
N GLY A 279 -10.05 9.53 -6.41
CA GLY A 279 -11.20 8.63 -6.38
C GLY A 279 -12.50 9.38 -6.13
N ALA A 280 -13.60 8.86 -6.66
CA ALA A 280 -14.93 9.33 -6.29
C ALA A 280 -15.26 8.92 -4.84
N ALA A 281 -16.02 9.75 -4.13
CA ALA A 281 -16.62 9.37 -2.85
C ALA A 281 -17.76 8.36 -3.01
N GLY A 282 -18.27 7.89 -1.88
CA GLY A 282 -19.50 7.10 -1.77
C GLY A 282 -20.78 7.85 -2.16
N PHE A 283 -21.93 7.19 -2.00
CA PHE A 283 -23.21 7.77 -2.42
C PHE A 283 -23.75 8.84 -1.46
N PHE A 284 -23.89 8.53 -0.17
CA PHE A 284 -24.57 9.42 0.78
C PHE A 284 -23.65 10.48 1.36
N THR A 285 -22.51 10.05 1.92
CA THR A 285 -21.56 10.94 2.60
C THR A 285 -20.13 10.60 2.21
N GLY A 286 -19.33 11.63 1.98
CA GLY A 286 -17.90 11.50 1.69
C GLY A 286 -17.40 12.56 0.71
N ASN A 287 -16.13 12.88 0.85
CA ASN A 287 -15.42 13.81 0.00
C ASN A 287 -14.76 13.09 -1.17
N GLY A 288 -14.69 13.74 -2.31
CA GLY A 288 -13.87 13.25 -3.42
C GLY A 288 -12.38 13.26 -3.03
N GLY A 289 -11.63 12.27 -3.51
CA GLY A 289 -10.20 12.22 -3.29
C GLY A 289 -9.47 13.31 -4.07
N PRO A 290 -8.37 13.89 -3.56
CA PRO A 290 -7.59 14.84 -4.32
C PRO A 290 -6.88 14.16 -5.51
N GLY A 291 -6.72 14.88 -6.62
CA GLY A 291 -5.84 14.48 -7.71
C GLY A 291 -4.37 14.58 -7.28
N GLY A 292 -3.52 13.75 -7.88
CA GLY A 292 -2.07 13.80 -7.65
C GLY A 292 -1.40 14.89 -8.46
N ASP A 293 -0.27 15.42 -7.99
CA ASP A 293 0.50 16.41 -8.73
C ASP A 293 1.21 15.81 -9.94
N GLY A 294 1.46 16.64 -10.96
CA GLY A 294 2.31 16.30 -12.10
C GLY A 294 3.80 16.26 -11.72
N GLY A 295 4.58 15.42 -12.41
CA GLY A 295 6.02 15.31 -12.20
C GLY A 295 6.79 16.47 -12.84
N ALA A 296 7.91 16.86 -12.23
CA ALA A 296 8.80 17.89 -12.78
C ALA A 296 9.68 17.35 -13.92
N ALA A 297 9.94 18.17 -14.95
CA ALA A 297 10.86 17.87 -16.05
C ALA A 297 11.22 19.12 -16.87
N SER A 298 11.77 18.97 -18.09
CA SER A 298 11.82 20.08 -19.05
C SER A 298 10.41 20.50 -19.48
N ASN A 299 9.54 19.54 -19.75
CA ASN A 299 8.10 19.73 -19.92
C ASN A 299 7.38 19.14 -18.71
N GLY A 300 6.89 19.97 -17.80
CA GLY A 300 6.18 19.55 -16.61
C GLY A 300 4.96 18.67 -16.91
N GLY A 301 4.70 17.69 -16.04
CA GLY A 301 3.54 16.81 -16.15
C GLY A 301 2.25 17.50 -15.72
N PHE A 302 1.10 17.10 -16.27
CA PHE A 302 -0.19 17.63 -15.83
C PHE A 302 -0.57 17.11 -14.44
N GLY A 303 -1.23 17.95 -13.65
CA GLY A 303 -1.90 17.52 -12.42
C GLY A 303 -3.11 16.62 -12.70
N GLY A 304 -3.44 15.77 -11.74
CA GLY A 304 -4.58 14.87 -11.78
C GLY A 304 -5.88 15.58 -11.42
N VAL A 305 -7.00 15.11 -11.98
CA VAL A 305 -8.32 15.64 -11.60
C VAL A 305 -8.71 15.20 -10.19
N GLY A 306 -9.40 16.08 -9.46
CA GLY A 306 -10.03 15.76 -8.19
C GLY A 306 -11.27 14.88 -8.35
N GLY A 307 -11.55 14.07 -7.34
CA GLY A 307 -12.68 13.15 -7.31
C GLY A 307 -14.01 13.85 -7.04
N ILE A 308 -15.09 13.28 -7.53
CA ILE A 308 -16.45 13.76 -7.23
C ILE A 308 -16.88 13.40 -5.80
N ALA A 309 -17.64 14.27 -5.17
CA ALA A 309 -18.19 14.05 -3.84
C ALA A 309 -19.40 13.11 -3.82
N ALA A 310 -19.79 12.74 -2.60
CA ALA A 310 -21.07 12.13 -2.32
C ALA A 310 -22.23 13.14 -2.42
N LEU A 311 -23.45 12.71 -2.08
CA LEU A 311 -24.60 13.62 -1.98
C LEU A 311 -24.31 14.75 -0.98
N ILE A 312 -23.75 14.40 0.18
CA ILE A 312 -23.23 15.32 1.20
C ILE A 312 -21.72 15.13 1.27
N GLY A 313 -20.97 16.14 0.84
CA GLY A 313 -19.51 16.14 0.88
C GLY A 313 -18.90 17.08 -0.14
N ASN A 314 -17.61 17.31 0.01
CA ASN A 314 -16.87 18.24 -0.83
C ASN A 314 -16.21 17.51 -2.00
N GLY A 315 -16.09 18.19 -3.13
CA GLY A 315 -15.27 17.70 -4.23
C GLY A 315 -13.80 17.65 -3.86
N GLY A 316 -13.05 16.72 -4.44
CA GLY A 316 -11.61 16.62 -4.25
C GLY A 316 -10.87 17.74 -4.96
N ALA A 317 -9.78 18.24 -4.38
CA ALA A 317 -8.94 19.21 -5.08
C ALA A 317 -8.27 18.57 -6.31
N GLY A 318 -8.06 19.34 -7.38
CA GLY A 318 -7.20 18.94 -8.48
C GLY A 318 -5.72 19.04 -8.07
N GLY A 319 -4.88 18.19 -8.67
CA GLY A 319 -3.44 18.22 -8.48
C GLY A 319 -2.79 19.36 -9.23
N SER A 320 -1.68 19.88 -8.71
CA SER A 320 -0.90 20.91 -9.41
C SER A 320 -0.17 20.33 -10.62
N GLY A 321 0.08 21.16 -11.62
CA GLY A 321 1.03 20.82 -12.68
C GLY A 321 2.45 20.67 -12.12
N GLY A 322 3.28 19.89 -12.81
CA GLY A 322 4.70 19.78 -12.53
C GLY A 322 5.46 20.99 -13.05
N PHE A 323 6.54 21.38 -12.36
CA PHE A 323 7.45 22.40 -12.85
C PHE A 323 8.19 21.96 -14.13
N GLY A 324 8.29 22.87 -15.09
CA GLY A 324 8.92 22.71 -16.39
C GLY A 324 10.00 23.75 -16.65
N VAL A 325 11.18 23.35 -17.14
CA VAL A 325 12.21 24.32 -17.58
C VAL A 325 11.81 24.99 -18.92
N VAL A 326 11.11 24.26 -19.78
CA VAL A 326 10.69 24.67 -21.13
C VAL A 326 9.20 24.96 -21.18
N THR A 327 8.40 24.09 -20.58
CA THR A 327 6.95 24.29 -20.47
C THR A 327 6.49 23.64 -19.20
N ASP A 328 5.83 24.39 -18.35
CA ASP A 328 5.23 23.87 -17.14
C ASP A 328 4.03 22.95 -17.42
N GLY A 329 3.66 22.15 -16.42
CA GLY A 329 2.46 21.33 -16.44
C GLY A 329 1.20 22.14 -16.11
N GLY A 330 0.08 21.78 -16.74
CA GLY A 330 -1.23 22.33 -16.40
C GLY A 330 -1.78 21.72 -15.11
N GLY A 331 -2.57 22.51 -14.38
CA GLY A 331 -3.26 22.04 -13.18
C GLY A 331 -4.44 21.12 -13.52
N GLY A 332 -4.75 20.18 -12.62
CA GLY A 332 -5.94 19.33 -12.73
C GLY A 332 -7.18 20.04 -12.23
N ASN A 333 -8.34 19.77 -12.82
CA ASN A 333 -9.60 20.35 -12.34
C ASN A 333 -9.99 19.78 -10.97
N GLY A 334 -10.63 20.60 -10.15
CA GLY A 334 -11.29 20.18 -8.93
C GLY A 334 -12.53 19.33 -9.21
N GLY A 335 -12.86 18.45 -8.28
CA GLY A 335 -14.04 17.61 -8.34
C GLY A 335 -15.30 18.36 -7.91
N ASN A 336 -16.45 17.91 -8.39
CA ASN A 336 -17.74 18.53 -8.06
C ASN A 336 -18.32 17.98 -6.75
N ALA A 337 -18.97 18.84 -5.98
CA ALA A 337 -19.97 18.44 -4.99
C ALA A 337 -21.32 18.11 -5.68
N LYS A 338 -22.25 17.47 -4.96
CA LYS A 338 -23.56 17.08 -5.52
C LYS A 338 -24.73 17.89 -4.94
N LEU A 339 -25.18 17.60 -3.72
CA LEU A 339 -26.35 18.30 -3.12
C LEU A 339 -25.92 19.30 -2.06
N ILE A 340 -25.12 18.85 -1.09
CA ILE A 340 -24.55 19.69 -0.02
C ILE A 340 -23.04 19.51 -0.01
N GLY A 341 -22.30 20.62 -0.11
CA GLY A 341 -20.84 20.64 -0.04
C GLY A 341 -20.22 21.61 -1.05
N ILE A 342 -18.95 21.91 -0.86
CA ILE A 342 -18.20 22.81 -1.75
C ILE A 342 -17.50 22.01 -2.85
N GLY A 343 -17.38 22.59 -4.03
CA GLY A 343 -16.53 22.04 -5.09
C GLY A 343 -15.05 22.06 -4.67
N GLY A 344 -14.27 21.11 -5.18
CA GLY A 344 -12.84 21.07 -4.94
C GLY A 344 -12.13 22.19 -5.69
N ASN A 345 -11.03 22.71 -5.14
CA ASN A 345 -10.22 23.70 -5.84
C ASN A 345 -9.52 23.07 -7.06
N GLY A 346 -9.36 23.84 -8.12
CA GLY A 346 -8.48 23.50 -9.23
C GLY A 346 -7.02 23.51 -8.79
N GLY A 347 -6.20 22.66 -9.40
CA GLY A 347 -4.76 22.62 -9.18
C GLY A 347 -4.05 23.76 -9.88
N ASN A 348 -2.91 24.18 -9.33
CA ASN A 348 -2.14 25.28 -9.90
C ASN A 348 -1.54 24.87 -11.26
N GLY A 349 -1.50 25.83 -12.18
CA GLY A 349 -0.68 25.77 -13.39
C GLY A 349 0.52 26.69 -13.25
N PHE A 350 1.55 26.44 -14.06
CA PHE A 350 2.71 27.31 -14.14
C PHE A 350 2.87 27.72 -15.63
N THR A 351 3.31 28.96 -15.90
CA THR A 351 3.29 29.69 -17.19
C THR A 351 1.94 29.95 -17.90
N ALA A 352 1.66 31.23 -18.19
CA ALA A 352 0.45 31.67 -18.89
C ALA A 352 0.49 31.41 -20.41
N GLY A 353 -0.39 30.52 -20.92
CA GLY A 353 -0.80 30.51 -22.33
C GLY A 353 -0.82 29.15 -23.04
N THR A 354 -0.08 28.14 -22.56
CA THR A 354 -0.05 26.81 -23.20
C THR A 354 -0.67 25.71 -22.33
N ASN A 355 -0.54 25.79 -21.00
CA ASN A 355 -1.07 24.83 -20.06
C ASN A 355 -1.77 25.54 -18.88
N PRO A 356 -3.11 25.65 -18.88
CA PRO A 356 -3.83 26.45 -17.90
C PRO A 356 -3.82 25.82 -16.49
N ALA A 357 -4.08 26.66 -15.49
CA ALA A 357 -4.48 26.17 -14.17
C ALA A 357 -5.79 25.38 -14.27
N GLY A 358 -5.99 24.46 -13.33
CA GLY A 358 -7.22 23.67 -13.26
C GLY A 358 -8.40 24.54 -12.86
N THR A 359 -9.59 24.23 -13.39
CA THR A 359 -10.81 24.90 -12.95
C THR A 359 -11.26 24.35 -11.59
N GLY A 360 -11.86 25.20 -10.77
CA GLY A 360 -12.59 24.77 -9.58
C GLY A 360 -13.77 23.87 -9.94
N GLY A 361 -14.12 22.96 -9.04
CA GLY A 361 -15.30 22.12 -9.16
C GLY A 361 -16.58 22.86 -8.79
N GLN A 362 -17.71 22.37 -9.26
CA GLN A 362 -19.02 22.93 -8.92
C GLN A 362 -19.39 22.64 -7.46
N GLY A 363 -20.04 23.61 -6.79
CA GLY A 363 -20.65 23.43 -5.48
C GLY A 363 -21.95 22.61 -5.53
N GLY A 364 -22.43 22.19 -4.36
CA GLY A 364 -23.68 21.45 -4.21
C GLY A 364 -24.91 22.25 -4.64
N LEU A 365 -25.88 21.56 -5.23
CA LEU A 365 -27.11 22.15 -5.77
C LEU A 365 -27.93 22.92 -4.73
N LEU A 366 -27.98 22.43 -3.49
CA LEU A 366 -28.79 23.02 -2.41
C LEU A 366 -27.97 23.96 -1.54
N LEU A 367 -26.77 23.52 -1.14
CA LEU A 367 -25.84 24.31 -0.32
C LEU A 367 -24.41 24.00 -0.76
N GLY A 368 -23.70 25.00 -1.27
CA GLY A 368 -22.33 24.82 -1.71
C GLY A 368 -21.78 26.01 -2.50
N ALA A 369 -20.48 26.24 -2.36
CA ALA A 369 -19.74 27.16 -3.21
C ALA A 369 -18.95 26.38 -4.27
N THR A 370 -18.74 26.99 -5.43
CA THR A 370 -17.75 26.49 -6.40
C THR A 370 -16.35 26.54 -5.78
N GLY A 371 -15.52 25.55 -6.08
CA GLY A 371 -14.11 25.60 -5.74
C GLY A 371 -13.43 26.75 -6.47
N ASN A 372 -12.30 27.20 -5.93
CA ASN A 372 -11.50 28.21 -6.60
C ASN A 372 -10.76 27.58 -7.79
N ASP A 373 -10.60 28.33 -8.87
CA ASP A 373 -9.65 27.97 -9.92
C ASP A 373 -8.22 27.95 -9.35
N GLY A 374 -7.38 27.13 -9.93
CA GLY A 374 -5.96 27.07 -9.57
C GLY A 374 -5.26 28.37 -9.87
N LEU A 375 -4.21 28.66 -9.11
CA LEU A 375 -3.37 29.81 -9.36
C LEU A 375 -2.48 29.57 -10.58
N LEU A 376 -2.18 30.65 -11.28
CA LEU A 376 -1.22 30.67 -12.37
C LEU A 376 0.01 31.42 -11.91
N PHE A 377 1.11 30.69 -11.74
CA PHE A 377 2.41 31.28 -11.40
C PHE A 377 3.22 31.52 -12.68
N GLY A 378 3.89 32.67 -12.76
CA GLY A 378 4.73 33.09 -13.88
C GLY A 378 6.17 33.34 -13.46
#